data_AF-A0A8S4GVM5-F1
#
_entry.id   AF-A0A8S4GVM5-F1
#
_cell.length_a   1.000
_cell.length_b   1.000
_cell.length_c   1.000
_cell.angle_alpha   90.00
_cell.angle_beta   90.00
_cell.angle_gamma   90.00
#
_symmetry.space_group_name_H-M   'P 1'
#
loop_
_entity.id
_entity.type
_entity.pdbx_description
1 polymer ?
#
loop_
_entity_poly.entity_id
_entity_poly.type
_entity_poly.pdbx_seq_one_letter_code
_entity_poly.pdbx_strand_id
1 'polypeptide(L)'
;MASTMDAMFGRGLAAGQDGAQASLVSAPEAERMVEALREFGVEDVGNAAWMQQHQHVEKLNLQAHFNAQAHSDEFVVEAFCSFDKINVLVKDLLVTEVWKEKVMPHLRKHLAEKVDSVTSYTLLYHEAAAANLLEVLLFHSHAVSALDEDHLVELVDWCYRKIIYLNNQGQQDKEYVARTAQELLAMTPLDELESRDREIRHGTAICALTILRYLTDRPPDLPVGIVARMLSTNDVLMALLPLLDSPPWERRATRPPPPAPQPANAGAAGKPARPRTVTERYNGNAWVEVEPRDRLRVSQCDAQVWLALNNLVVDPRFRSRYEWDDFRRERLQKVRRYLNEVMFDQLPVLKDLQRVLEEVAMGVSQGGGAAAVAGQGGSTGARGLILEQVPAIREALLAGTDWAEVARRVRRGHLKGGAAAGAGAYSKEHVEEMMRALQFMVDMDPKGGEGTGASGAADEERTVFFESKWRPPEGGEWRMHDHFKCEIDGEKKPEDVELEGVGGHRVRGRRYALRRFTADCLAMPASGKVLATLRGRRCEALLDLPAPHTKEAANEAAKVLWLTVGILAQDGFVLQLKLRKGAAATEKDRHAGVYHIYYPVGGAVTISQEMEEGGAK
;
A
#
# COMPACT_ATOMS: atom_id res chain seq x y z
N MET A 1 -11.93 -5.36 -34.05
CA MET A 1 -11.09 -5.32 -32.84
C MET A 1 -11.62 -6.24 -31.73
N ALA A 2 -12.93 -6.33 -31.47
CA ALA A 2 -13.49 -7.24 -30.46
C ALA A 2 -13.23 -8.74 -30.71
N SER A 3 -13.37 -9.23 -31.96
CA SER A 3 -13.17 -10.66 -32.26
C SER A 3 -11.71 -11.13 -32.25
N THR A 4 -10.75 -10.21 -32.32
CA THR A 4 -9.31 -10.53 -32.25
C THR A 4 -8.81 -10.54 -30.80
N MET A 5 -9.51 -9.83 -29.89
CA MET A 5 -9.27 -9.87 -28.45
C MET A 5 -9.75 -11.19 -27.84
N ASP A 6 -10.94 -11.69 -28.19
CA ASP A 6 -11.44 -12.99 -27.68
C ASP A 6 -10.54 -14.18 -28.07
N ALA A 7 -9.95 -14.15 -29.26
CA ALA A 7 -9.03 -15.20 -29.71
C ALA A 7 -7.65 -15.17 -29.01
N MET A 8 -7.27 -14.03 -28.42
CA MET A 8 -6.03 -13.89 -27.63
C MET A 8 -6.24 -14.27 -26.16
N PHE A 9 -7.38 -13.92 -25.56
CA PHE A 9 -7.76 -14.37 -24.21
C PHE A 9 -7.90 -15.90 -24.13
N GLY A 10 -8.36 -16.57 -25.20
CA GLY A 10 -8.48 -18.03 -25.24
C GLY A 10 -7.15 -18.81 -25.28
N ARG A 11 -6.02 -18.18 -25.64
CA ARG A 11 -4.71 -18.85 -25.72
C ARG A 11 -3.86 -18.73 -24.46
N GLY A 12 -4.15 -17.79 -23.57
CA GLY A 12 -3.46 -17.64 -22.27
C GLY A 12 -3.78 -18.76 -21.27
N LEU A 13 -4.90 -19.45 -21.43
CA LEU A 13 -5.37 -20.51 -20.53
C LEU A 13 -4.75 -21.90 -20.79
N ALA A 14 -3.88 -22.06 -21.80
CA ALA A 14 -3.31 -23.35 -22.18
C ALA A 14 -1.83 -23.54 -21.80
N ALA A 15 -1.21 -22.59 -21.09
CA ALA A 15 0.17 -22.68 -20.61
C ALA A 15 0.22 -22.69 -19.07
N GLY A 16 -0.58 -23.57 -18.45
CA GLY A 16 -0.60 -23.77 -17.00
C GLY A 16 0.15 -25.04 -16.60
N GLN A 17 1.43 -25.15 -16.97
CA GLN A 17 2.37 -26.13 -16.42
C GLN A 17 3.77 -25.52 -16.45
N ASP A 18 4.08 -24.69 -15.46
CA ASP A 18 5.39 -24.63 -14.79
C ASP A 18 5.31 -23.66 -13.61
N GLY A 19 5.63 -24.16 -12.42
CA GLY A 19 5.67 -23.39 -11.18
C GLY A 19 6.93 -22.52 -11.10
N ALA A 20 6.95 -21.41 -11.85
CA ALA A 20 7.88 -20.32 -11.65
C ALA A 20 7.15 -19.16 -10.95
N GLN A 21 7.75 -18.62 -9.89
CA GLN A 21 7.29 -17.37 -9.25
C GLN A 21 7.06 -16.32 -10.34
N ALA A 22 5.83 -15.81 -10.46
CA ALA A 22 5.50 -14.80 -11.45
C ALA A 22 6.27 -13.51 -11.12
N SER A 23 7.40 -13.31 -11.78
CA SER A 23 8.21 -12.08 -11.73
C SER A 23 8.01 -11.34 -13.05
N LEU A 24 7.76 -10.03 -12.98
CA LEU A 24 7.54 -9.16 -14.14
C LEU A 24 8.84 -8.95 -14.92
N VAL A 25 9.97 -8.88 -14.22
CA VAL A 25 11.31 -8.64 -14.77
C VAL A 25 12.31 -9.56 -14.09
N SER A 26 13.07 -10.34 -14.87
CA SER A 26 14.13 -11.18 -14.31
C SER A 26 15.31 -10.36 -13.80
N ALA A 27 16.09 -10.91 -12.85
CA ALA A 27 17.28 -10.24 -12.32
C ALA A 27 18.25 -9.68 -13.39
N PRO A 28 18.67 -10.44 -14.43
CA PRO A 28 19.59 -9.92 -15.45
C PRO A 28 18.93 -8.86 -16.35
N GLU A 29 17.61 -8.89 -16.52
CA GLU A 29 16.89 -7.82 -17.24
C GLU A 29 16.85 -6.54 -16.40
N ALA A 30 16.60 -6.65 -15.10
CA ALA A 30 16.62 -5.52 -14.18
C ALA A 30 18.01 -4.87 -14.11
N GLU A 31 19.08 -5.66 -14.02
CA GLU A 31 20.46 -5.16 -14.07
C GLU A 31 20.73 -4.34 -15.34
N ARG A 32 20.34 -4.85 -16.51
CA ARG A 32 20.50 -4.13 -17.79
C ARG A 32 19.69 -2.85 -17.84
N MET A 33 18.46 -2.87 -17.32
CA MET A 33 17.59 -1.69 -17.28
C MET A 33 18.17 -0.61 -16.37
N VAL A 34 18.72 -1.00 -15.21
CA VAL A 34 19.39 -0.11 -14.27
C VAL A 34 20.68 0.45 -14.87
N GLU A 35 21.52 -0.38 -15.48
CA GLU A 35 22.76 0.04 -16.13
C GLU A 35 22.51 1.08 -17.24
N ALA A 36 21.42 0.90 -18.00
CA ALA A 36 21.02 1.78 -19.09
C ALA A 36 20.48 3.15 -18.64
N LEU A 37 20.17 3.34 -17.35
CA LEU A 37 19.68 4.63 -16.83
C LEU A 37 20.72 5.73 -17.06
N ARG A 38 20.25 6.88 -17.55
CA ARG A 38 21.10 8.04 -17.85
C ARG A 38 20.47 9.33 -17.36
N GLU A 39 21.30 10.35 -17.22
CA GLU A 39 20.85 11.67 -16.82
C GLU A 39 20.20 12.43 -17.99
N PHE A 40 19.17 13.21 -17.68
CA PHE A 40 18.47 14.06 -18.64
C PHE A 40 18.48 15.53 -18.22
N GLY A 41 18.42 16.43 -19.22
CA GLY A 41 18.15 17.85 -19.01
C GLY A 41 16.66 18.16 -18.91
N VAL A 42 16.32 19.36 -18.46
CA VAL A 42 14.92 19.82 -18.38
C VAL A 42 14.28 19.90 -19.77
N GLU A 43 15.07 20.18 -20.81
CA GLU A 43 14.63 20.21 -22.21
C GLU A 43 14.33 18.84 -22.82
N ASP A 44 14.84 17.77 -22.20
CA ASP A 44 14.72 16.39 -22.69
C ASP A 44 13.45 15.70 -22.20
N VAL A 45 12.79 16.25 -21.18
CA VAL A 45 11.54 15.72 -20.61
C VAL A 45 10.48 15.57 -21.71
N GLY A 46 10.00 14.34 -21.89
CA GLY A 46 9.03 13.96 -22.92
C GLY A 46 9.61 13.60 -24.29
N ASN A 47 10.94 13.57 -24.45
CA ASN A 47 11.55 12.99 -25.64
C ASN A 47 11.46 11.44 -25.62
N ALA A 48 11.71 10.78 -26.75
CA ALA A 48 11.54 9.33 -26.87
C ALA A 48 12.42 8.53 -25.89
N ALA A 49 13.65 8.99 -25.62
CA ALA A 49 14.55 8.31 -24.72
C ALA A 49 14.16 8.48 -23.24
N TRP A 50 13.65 9.66 -22.88
CA TRP A 50 13.09 9.92 -21.55
C TRP A 50 11.84 9.07 -21.33
N MET A 51 10.96 8.96 -22.34
CA MET A 51 9.76 8.10 -22.26
C MET A 51 10.14 6.61 -22.10
N GLN A 52 11.22 6.16 -22.73
CA GLN A 52 11.75 4.81 -22.54
C GLN A 52 12.30 4.62 -21.11
N GLN A 53 13.05 5.59 -20.59
CA GLN A 53 13.55 5.53 -19.21
C GLN A 53 12.40 5.53 -18.19
N HIS A 54 11.33 6.30 -18.43
CA HIS A 54 10.13 6.25 -17.61
C HIS A 54 9.56 4.83 -17.52
N GLN A 55 9.45 4.12 -18.64
CA GLN A 55 8.98 2.73 -18.65
C GLN A 55 9.92 1.78 -17.89
N HIS A 56 11.24 2.01 -17.97
CA HIS A 56 12.19 1.24 -17.19
C HIS A 56 12.02 1.49 -15.68
N VAL A 57 11.91 2.75 -15.27
CA VAL A 57 11.66 3.14 -13.87
C VAL A 57 10.35 2.54 -13.35
N GLU A 58 9.27 2.59 -14.13
CA GLU A 58 7.97 2.02 -13.72
C GLU A 58 8.03 0.50 -13.55
N LYS A 59 8.64 -0.23 -14.49
CA LYS A 59 8.81 -1.69 -14.39
C LYS A 59 9.69 -2.07 -13.19
N LEU A 60 10.81 -1.37 -12.99
CA LEU A 60 11.70 -1.59 -11.85
C LEU A 60 10.97 -1.29 -10.53
N ASN A 61 10.14 -0.25 -10.48
CA ASN A 61 9.32 0.08 -9.32
C ASN A 61 8.34 -1.05 -8.97
N LEU A 62 7.58 -1.55 -9.94
CA LEU A 62 6.66 -2.66 -9.73
C LEU A 62 7.39 -3.91 -9.24
N GLN A 63 8.51 -4.26 -9.86
CA GLN A 63 9.30 -5.42 -9.47
C GLN A 63 9.91 -5.25 -8.07
N ALA A 64 10.39 -4.07 -7.70
CA ALA A 64 10.94 -3.80 -6.38
C ALA A 64 9.88 -3.95 -5.27
N HIS A 65 8.68 -3.40 -5.49
CA HIS A 65 7.56 -3.60 -4.56
C HIS A 65 7.14 -5.06 -4.44
N PHE A 66 7.13 -5.80 -5.56
CA PHE A 66 6.87 -7.24 -5.53
C PHE A 66 7.93 -7.99 -4.74
N ASN A 67 9.21 -7.69 -4.94
CA ASN A 67 10.29 -8.35 -4.22
C ASN A 67 10.13 -8.17 -2.70
N ALA A 68 9.77 -6.96 -2.27
CA ALA A 68 9.52 -6.64 -0.88
C ALA A 68 8.28 -7.36 -0.32
N GLN A 69 7.16 -7.39 -1.08
CA GLN A 69 5.91 -8.05 -0.66
C GLN A 69 6.03 -9.57 -0.61
N ALA A 70 6.76 -10.16 -1.56
CA ALA A 70 7.01 -11.60 -1.64
C ALA A 70 8.10 -12.07 -0.66
N HIS A 71 8.76 -11.14 0.04
CA HIS A 71 9.95 -11.41 0.87
C HIS A 71 11.01 -12.21 0.11
N SER A 72 11.20 -11.89 -1.17
CA SER A 72 12.15 -12.53 -2.07
C SER A 72 13.46 -11.73 -2.17
N ASP A 73 14.40 -12.20 -2.98
CA ASP A 73 15.68 -11.53 -3.19
C ASP A 73 15.50 -10.13 -3.80
N GLU A 74 16.16 -9.13 -3.21
CA GLU A 74 15.99 -7.71 -3.53
C GLU A 74 16.94 -7.26 -4.64
N PHE A 75 17.03 -8.05 -5.70
CA PHE A 75 17.98 -7.86 -6.80
C PHE A 75 17.90 -6.48 -7.48
N VAL A 76 16.72 -5.83 -7.47
CA VAL A 76 16.58 -4.47 -7.99
C VAL A 76 17.36 -3.47 -7.13
N VAL A 77 17.26 -3.59 -5.80
CA VAL A 77 18.00 -2.73 -4.86
C VAL A 77 19.51 -2.91 -5.04
N GLU A 78 19.95 -4.17 -5.11
CA GLU A 78 21.35 -4.51 -5.30
C GLU A 78 21.90 -4.01 -6.64
N ALA A 79 21.12 -4.08 -7.72
CA ALA A 79 21.51 -3.52 -9.01
C ALA A 79 21.69 -1.99 -8.94
N PHE A 80 20.77 -1.27 -8.30
CA PHE A 80 20.87 0.18 -8.14
C PHE A 80 22.11 0.60 -7.35
N CYS A 81 22.43 -0.13 -6.28
CA CYS A 81 23.62 0.11 -5.47
C CYS A 81 24.90 -0.25 -6.24
N SER A 82 24.92 -1.41 -6.92
CA SER A 82 26.10 -1.92 -7.62
C SER A 82 26.50 -1.05 -8.82
N PHE A 83 25.53 -0.48 -9.54
CA PHE A 83 25.77 0.38 -10.69
C PHE A 83 25.82 1.88 -10.35
N ASP A 84 25.70 2.26 -9.07
CA ASP A 84 25.69 3.65 -8.60
C ASP A 84 24.62 4.51 -9.31
N LYS A 85 23.40 3.96 -9.46
CA LYS A 85 22.30 4.60 -10.21
C LYS A 85 21.27 5.29 -9.34
N ILE A 86 21.41 5.22 -8.01
CA ILE A 86 20.51 5.94 -7.09
C ILE A 86 20.68 7.46 -7.26
N ASN A 87 21.93 7.92 -7.45
CA ASN A 87 22.25 9.31 -7.74
C ASN A 87 21.56 9.80 -9.02
N VAL A 88 21.58 8.99 -10.09
CA VAL A 88 20.87 9.28 -11.35
C VAL A 88 19.36 9.41 -11.13
N LEU A 89 18.77 8.53 -10.31
CA LEU A 89 17.34 8.58 -10.01
C LEU A 89 16.94 9.83 -9.20
N VAL A 90 17.79 10.27 -8.26
CA VAL A 90 17.60 11.55 -7.55
C VAL A 90 17.66 12.73 -8.54
N LYS A 91 18.59 12.72 -9.49
CA LYS A 91 18.66 13.76 -10.51
C LYS A 91 17.43 13.80 -11.41
N ASP A 92 16.93 12.63 -11.85
CA ASP A 92 15.68 12.51 -12.62
C ASP A 92 14.47 13.07 -11.86
N LEU A 93 14.40 12.80 -10.55
CA LEU A 93 13.39 13.34 -9.66
C LEU A 93 13.41 14.88 -9.66
N LEU A 94 14.60 15.48 -9.49
CA LEU A 94 14.77 16.94 -9.47
C LEU A 94 14.49 17.60 -10.82
N VAL A 95 14.94 16.99 -11.92
CA VAL A 95 14.69 17.47 -13.29
C VAL A 95 13.18 17.52 -13.55
N THR A 96 12.46 16.49 -13.12
CA THR A 96 11.00 16.42 -13.29
C THR A 96 10.28 17.42 -12.38
N GLU A 97 10.73 17.62 -11.14
CA GLU A 97 10.21 18.66 -10.26
C GLU A 97 10.38 20.05 -10.89
N VAL A 98 11.59 20.40 -11.34
CA VAL A 98 11.88 21.70 -11.98
C VAL A 98 11.05 21.88 -13.26
N TRP A 99 10.92 20.83 -14.07
CA TRP A 99 10.10 20.87 -15.28
C TRP A 99 8.63 21.18 -14.95
N LYS A 100 8.06 20.51 -13.93
CA LYS A 100 6.69 20.78 -13.48
C LYS A 100 6.51 22.18 -12.91
N GLU A 101 7.49 22.70 -12.17
CA GLU A 101 7.41 24.03 -11.58
C GLU A 101 7.58 25.15 -12.61
N LYS A 102 8.46 24.98 -13.59
CA LYS A 102 8.91 26.08 -14.47
C LYS A 102 8.44 25.96 -15.92
N VAL A 103 8.41 24.75 -16.48
CA VAL A 103 8.08 24.54 -17.90
C VAL A 103 6.60 24.21 -18.09
N MET A 104 6.05 23.31 -17.27
CA MET A 104 4.66 22.87 -17.36
C MET A 104 3.65 24.03 -17.36
N PRO A 105 3.77 25.11 -16.54
CA PRO A 105 2.80 26.21 -16.55
C PRO A 105 2.63 26.86 -17.94
N HIS A 106 3.69 26.90 -18.75
CA HIS A 106 3.66 27.42 -20.12
C HIS A 106 3.07 26.42 -21.14
N LEU A 107 2.99 25.15 -20.76
CA LEU A 107 2.51 24.06 -21.60
C LEU A 107 1.12 23.54 -21.21
N ARG A 108 0.55 23.90 -20.04
CA ARG A 108 -0.71 23.36 -19.53
C ARG A 108 -1.84 23.24 -20.56
N LYS A 109 -2.16 24.34 -21.25
CA LYS A 109 -3.21 24.36 -22.28
C LYS A 109 -2.88 23.44 -23.46
N HIS A 110 -1.60 23.39 -23.85
CA HIS A 110 -1.15 22.52 -24.93
C HIS A 110 -1.20 21.04 -24.54
N LEU A 111 -0.76 20.70 -23.32
CA LEU A 111 -0.86 19.34 -22.78
C LEU A 111 -2.32 18.88 -22.71
N ALA A 112 -3.21 19.73 -22.20
CA ALA A 112 -4.63 19.41 -22.07
C ALA A 112 -5.35 19.23 -23.42
N GLU A 113 -5.07 20.06 -24.42
CA GLU A 113 -5.87 20.10 -25.66
C GLU A 113 -5.24 19.40 -26.86
N LYS A 114 -3.91 19.22 -26.88
CA LYS A 114 -3.15 18.85 -28.08
C LYS A 114 -2.29 17.61 -27.92
N VAL A 115 -1.99 17.20 -26.69
CA VAL A 115 -1.24 15.98 -26.38
C VAL A 115 -2.26 14.91 -25.94
N ASP A 116 -1.99 13.65 -26.26
CA ASP A 116 -2.84 12.55 -25.78
C ASP A 116 -2.78 12.43 -24.26
N SER A 117 -3.83 11.86 -23.68
CA SER A 117 -3.99 11.75 -22.22
C SER A 117 -2.93 10.85 -21.58
N VAL A 118 -2.48 9.81 -22.28
CA VAL A 118 -1.47 8.87 -21.77
C VAL A 118 -0.11 9.54 -21.66
N THR A 119 0.35 10.21 -22.71
CA THR A 119 1.62 10.98 -22.67
C THR A 119 1.56 12.08 -21.62
N SER A 120 0.44 12.80 -21.52
CA SER A 120 0.25 13.83 -20.50
C SER A 120 0.32 13.24 -19.09
N TYR A 121 -0.30 12.08 -18.87
CA TYR A 121 -0.22 11.37 -17.60
C TYR A 121 1.20 10.91 -17.29
N THR A 122 1.92 10.30 -18.24
CA THR A 122 3.31 9.86 -18.09
C THR A 122 4.23 11.00 -17.65
N LEU A 123 4.09 12.18 -18.27
CA LEU A 123 4.86 13.38 -17.89
C LEU A 123 4.58 13.83 -16.45
N LEU A 124 3.33 13.76 -16.02
CA LEU A 124 2.94 14.10 -14.66
C LEU A 124 3.37 13.01 -13.66
N TYR A 125 3.28 11.74 -14.03
CA TYR A 125 3.45 10.62 -13.12
C TYR A 125 4.92 10.26 -12.87
N HIS A 126 5.85 10.59 -13.78
CA HIS A 126 7.24 10.17 -13.65
C HIS A 126 7.91 10.57 -12.33
N GLU A 127 7.63 11.78 -11.80
CA GLU A 127 8.13 12.19 -10.47
C GLU A 127 7.65 11.25 -9.36
N ALA A 128 6.39 10.82 -9.42
CA ALA A 128 5.83 9.87 -8.45
C ALA A 128 6.46 8.49 -8.61
N ALA A 129 6.67 8.02 -9.85
CA ALA A 129 7.32 6.75 -10.12
C ALA A 129 8.76 6.72 -9.60
N ALA A 130 9.54 7.78 -9.83
CA ALA A 130 10.90 7.92 -9.32
C ALA A 130 10.92 7.99 -7.79
N ALA A 131 9.99 8.74 -7.18
CA ALA A 131 9.86 8.83 -5.73
C ALA A 131 9.50 7.47 -5.10
N ASN A 132 8.50 6.75 -5.64
CA ASN A 132 8.10 5.43 -5.12
C ASN A 132 9.25 4.42 -5.22
N LEU A 133 10.00 4.43 -6.32
CA LEU A 133 11.17 3.57 -6.46
C LEU A 133 12.23 3.94 -5.42
N LEU A 134 12.54 5.23 -5.23
CA LEU A 134 13.44 5.69 -4.16
C LEU A 134 12.94 5.30 -2.76
N GLU A 135 11.64 5.34 -2.50
CA GLU A 135 11.05 4.91 -1.22
C GLU A 135 11.38 3.46 -0.92
N VAL A 136 11.20 2.55 -1.89
CA VAL A 136 11.55 1.13 -1.72
C VAL A 136 13.07 0.95 -1.56
N LEU A 137 13.88 1.61 -2.40
CA LEU A 137 15.34 1.49 -2.33
C LEU A 137 15.87 1.98 -0.97
N LEU A 138 15.46 3.17 -0.51
CA LEU A 138 15.95 3.82 0.70
C LEU A 138 15.39 3.21 1.99
N PHE A 139 14.45 2.27 1.89
CA PHE A 139 14.12 1.40 2.99
C PHE A 139 15.35 0.62 3.47
N HIS A 140 16.33 0.33 2.61
CA HIS A 140 17.57 -0.38 2.95
C HIS A 140 18.69 0.57 3.35
N SER A 141 19.44 0.24 4.42
CA SER A 141 20.51 1.12 4.93
C SER A 141 21.65 1.32 3.94
N HIS A 142 22.08 0.24 3.28
CA HIS A 142 23.18 0.28 2.31
C HIS A 142 22.85 1.12 1.08
N ALA A 143 21.57 1.23 0.69
CA ALA A 143 21.13 2.11 -0.38
C ALA A 143 21.27 3.60 -0.01
N VAL A 144 21.05 3.94 1.26
CA VAL A 144 21.32 5.31 1.77
C VAL A 144 22.83 5.60 1.74
N SER A 145 23.66 4.62 2.12
CA SER A 145 25.13 4.75 2.05
C SER A 145 25.68 4.87 0.63
N ALA A 146 24.93 4.43 -0.38
CA ALA A 146 25.33 4.51 -1.79
C ALA A 146 25.06 5.89 -2.40
N LEU A 147 24.22 6.73 -1.78
CA LEU A 147 24.05 8.11 -2.20
C LEU A 147 25.26 8.96 -1.80
N ASP A 148 25.68 9.84 -2.71
CA ASP A 148 26.69 10.85 -2.35
C ASP A 148 26.07 11.99 -1.52
N GLU A 149 26.93 12.82 -0.92
CA GLU A 149 26.47 13.91 -0.06
C GLU A 149 25.64 14.96 -0.83
N ASP A 150 26.00 15.25 -2.08
CA ASP A 150 25.34 16.27 -2.90
C ASP A 150 23.90 15.86 -3.26
N HIS A 151 23.67 14.60 -3.64
CA HIS A 151 22.34 14.07 -3.93
C HIS A 151 21.51 13.89 -2.65
N LEU A 152 22.13 13.54 -1.51
CA LEU A 152 21.45 13.52 -0.21
C LEU A 152 20.93 14.91 0.19
N VAL A 153 21.74 15.97 0.00
CA VAL A 153 21.33 17.36 0.23
C VAL A 153 20.06 17.70 -0.56
N GLU A 154 20.06 17.37 -1.86
CA GLU A 154 18.93 17.64 -2.75
C GLU A 154 17.68 16.85 -2.39
N LEU A 155 17.83 15.58 -2.04
CA LEU A 155 16.73 14.71 -1.66
C LEU A 155 16.06 15.21 -0.38
N VAL A 156 16.85 15.63 0.62
CA VAL A 156 16.32 16.22 1.86
C VAL A 156 15.54 17.50 1.57
N ASP A 157 16.04 18.36 0.70
CA ASP A 157 15.33 19.58 0.33
C ASP A 157 14.06 19.30 -0.47
N TRP A 158 14.10 18.31 -1.36
CA TRP A 158 12.92 17.87 -2.10
C TRP A 158 11.84 17.35 -1.13
N CYS A 159 12.21 16.48 -0.19
CA CYS A 159 11.32 16.02 0.88
C CYS A 159 10.72 17.18 1.67
N TYR A 160 11.56 18.14 2.06
CA TYR A 160 11.12 19.34 2.76
C TYR A 160 10.11 20.15 1.96
N ARG A 161 10.38 20.44 0.68
CA ARG A 161 9.44 21.15 -0.21
C ARG A 161 8.09 20.42 -0.32
N LYS A 162 8.09 19.09 -0.38
CA LYS A 162 6.84 18.30 -0.40
C LYS A 162 6.08 18.38 0.92
N ILE A 163 6.76 18.39 2.07
CA ILE A 163 6.12 18.58 3.38
C ILE A 163 5.53 19.99 3.52
N ILE A 164 6.23 21.01 3.03
CA ILE A 164 5.70 22.37 2.96
C ILE A 164 4.46 22.45 2.05
N TYR A 165 4.45 21.71 0.94
CA TYR A 165 3.24 21.55 0.13
C TYR A 165 2.09 20.90 0.93
N LEU A 166 2.34 19.82 1.66
CA LEU A 166 1.34 19.13 2.49
C LEU A 166 0.72 20.04 3.56
N ASN A 167 1.54 20.88 4.21
CA ASN A 167 1.10 21.85 5.21
C ASN A 167 0.23 22.97 4.63
N ASN A 168 0.44 23.34 3.37
CA ASN A 168 -0.21 24.49 2.75
C ASN A 168 -1.31 24.06 1.77
N GLN A 169 -0.91 23.58 0.58
CA GLN A 169 -1.81 23.28 -0.53
C GLN A 169 -2.45 21.89 -0.39
N GLY A 170 -1.79 20.95 0.29
CA GLY A 170 -2.33 19.60 0.52
C GLY A 170 -3.68 19.58 1.25
N GLN A 171 -3.97 20.61 2.04
CA GLN A 171 -5.28 20.77 2.70
C GLN A 171 -6.41 21.13 1.74
N GLN A 172 -6.10 21.81 0.63
CA GLN A 172 -7.07 22.13 -0.42
C GLN A 172 -7.20 20.96 -1.38
N ASP A 173 -6.08 20.35 -1.75
CA ASP A 173 -6.04 19.24 -2.71
C ASP A 173 -6.65 17.95 -2.18
N LYS A 174 -6.81 17.80 -0.85
CA LYS A 174 -7.54 16.67 -0.26
C LYS A 174 -9.05 16.78 -0.38
N GLU A 175 -9.63 17.98 -0.60
CA GLU A 175 -11.08 18.16 -0.54
C GLU A 175 -11.80 17.24 -1.53
N TYR A 176 -12.82 16.52 -1.03
CA TYR A 176 -13.64 15.66 -1.87
C TYR A 176 -14.59 16.53 -2.71
N VAL A 177 -14.30 16.60 -4.02
CA VAL A 177 -15.22 17.20 -4.98
C VAL A 177 -16.14 16.09 -5.51
N ALA A 178 -17.34 15.98 -4.94
CA ALA A 178 -18.37 15.10 -5.48
C ALA A 178 -18.73 15.59 -6.88
N ARG A 179 -18.46 14.78 -7.91
CA ARG A 179 -18.85 15.09 -9.29
C ARG A 179 -19.90 14.10 -9.76
N THR A 180 -21.01 14.61 -10.27
CA THR A 180 -22.02 13.83 -10.96
C THR A 180 -21.50 13.36 -12.32
N ALA A 181 -22.13 12.34 -12.91
CA ALA A 181 -21.77 11.89 -14.26
C ALA A 181 -21.88 13.01 -15.30
N GLN A 182 -22.82 13.94 -15.15
CA GLN A 182 -22.96 15.10 -16.03
C GLN A 182 -21.83 16.11 -15.83
N GLU A 183 -21.39 16.35 -14.59
CA GLU A 183 -20.25 17.23 -14.30
C GLU A 183 -18.94 16.64 -14.80
N LEU A 184 -18.74 15.33 -14.68
CA LEU A 184 -17.58 14.63 -15.24
C LEU A 184 -17.53 14.75 -16.76
N LEU A 185 -18.67 14.55 -17.45
CA LEU A 185 -18.75 14.71 -18.91
C LEU A 185 -18.60 16.17 -19.37
N ALA A 186 -18.86 17.13 -18.48
CA ALA A 186 -18.73 18.56 -18.76
C ALA A 186 -17.36 19.14 -18.38
N MET A 187 -16.46 18.33 -17.81
CA MET A 187 -15.12 18.81 -17.45
C MET A 187 -14.34 19.23 -18.68
N THR A 188 -13.61 20.34 -18.57
CA THR A 188 -12.68 20.71 -19.62
C THR A 188 -11.44 19.82 -19.52
N PRO A 189 -10.75 19.53 -20.64
CA PRO A 189 -9.49 18.78 -20.61
C PRO A 189 -8.43 19.40 -19.69
N LEU A 190 -8.49 20.73 -19.51
CA LEU A 190 -7.61 21.45 -18.58
C LEU A 190 -7.95 21.14 -17.13
N ASP A 191 -9.24 21.14 -16.76
CA ASP A 191 -9.69 20.80 -15.41
C ASP A 191 -9.36 19.34 -15.06
N GLU A 192 -9.45 18.44 -16.04
CA GLU A 192 -9.05 17.03 -15.87
C GLU A 192 -7.55 16.91 -15.58
N LEU A 193 -6.72 17.58 -16.40
CA LEU A 193 -5.27 17.61 -16.21
C LEU A 193 -4.88 18.16 -14.83
N GLU A 194 -5.49 19.28 -14.41
CA GLU A 194 -5.23 19.88 -13.10
C GLU A 194 -5.76 19.01 -11.94
N SER A 195 -6.84 18.27 -12.14
CA SER A 195 -7.31 17.29 -11.16
C SER A 195 -6.32 16.13 -11.01
N ARG A 196 -5.75 15.63 -12.11
CA ARG A 196 -4.74 14.55 -12.11
C ARG A 196 -3.42 15.01 -11.50
N ASP A 197 -2.95 16.21 -11.86
CA ASP A 197 -1.73 16.81 -11.31
C ASP A 197 -1.80 16.91 -9.77
N ARG A 198 -2.92 17.39 -9.23
CA ARG A 198 -3.16 17.47 -7.78
C ARG A 198 -3.11 16.09 -7.09
N GLU A 199 -3.77 15.09 -7.67
CA GLU A 199 -3.80 13.74 -7.12
C GLU A 199 -2.39 13.11 -7.10
N ILE A 200 -1.66 13.21 -8.22
CA ILE A 200 -0.29 12.70 -8.34
C ILE A 200 0.64 13.44 -7.38
N ARG A 201 0.54 14.77 -7.30
CA ARG A 201 1.36 15.59 -6.40
C ARG A 201 1.08 15.26 -4.93
N HIS A 202 -0.16 14.99 -4.58
CA HIS A 202 -0.53 14.54 -3.22
C HIS A 202 0.15 13.21 -2.89
N GLY A 203 -0.02 12.18 -3.74
CA GLY A 203 0.63 10.87 -3.54
C GLY A 203 2.16 10.98 -3.47
N THR A 204 2.77 11.74 -4.37
CA THR A 204 4.23 12.01 -4.38
C THR A 204 4.70 12.63 -3.07
N ALA A 205 3.91 13.54 -2.49
CA ALA A 205 4.27 14.19 -1.23
C ALA A 205 4.12 13.27 -0.01
N ILE A 206 3.19 12.31 -0.03
CA ILE A 206 3.11 11.25 0.98
C ILE A 206 4.34 10.33 0.91
N CYS A 207 4.74 9.92 -0.30
CA CYS A 207 5.98 9.16 -0.51
C CYS A 207 7.21 9.93 0.02
N ALA A 208 7.29 11.24 -0.23
CA ALA A 208 8.36 12.09 0.28
C ALA A 208 8.44 12.13 1.81
N LEU A 209 7.30 12.05 2.50
CA LEU A 209 7.25 11.94 3.96
C LEU A 209 7.84 10.60 4.43
N THR A 210 7.55 9.49 3.75
CA THR A 210 8.16 8.20 4.07
C THR A 210 9.68 8.21 3.83
N ILE A 211 10.13 8.74 2.69
CA ILE A 211 11.56 8.86 2.38
C ILE A 211 12.27 9.67 3.47
N LEU A 212 11.71 10.81 3.87
CA LEU A 212 12.27 11.60 4.96
C LEU A 212 12.36 10.79 6.26
N ARG A 213 11.29 10.06 6.62
CA ARG A 213 11.30 9.19 7.80
C ARG A 213 12.44 8.18 7.72
N TYR A 214 12.68 7.55 6.57
CA TYR A 214 13.79 6.60 6.38
C TYR A 214 15.16 7.24 6.57
N LEU A 215 15.36 8.47 6.07
CA LEU A 215 16.60 9.20 6.30
C LEU A 215 16.78 9.50 7.80
N THR A 216 15.72 9.89 8.53
CA THR A 216 15.82 10.13 9.98
C THR A 216 16.04 8.87 10.82
N ASP A 217 15.70 7.67 10.30
CA ASP A 217 15.84 6.40 11.03
C ASP A 217 17.30 5.94 11.16
N ARG A 218 18.21 6.52 10.37
CA ARG A 218 19.61 6.08 10.27
C ARG A 218 20.62 7.21 10.46
N PRO A 219 20.65 7.87 11.63
CA PRO A 219 21.61 8.93 11.89
C PRO A 219 23.10 8.53 11.87
N PRO A 220 23.52 7.25 12.00
CA PRO A 220 24.92 6.87 11.80
C PRO A 220 25.41 6.96 10.36
N ASP A 221 24.50 6.77 9.40
CA ASP A 221 24.86 6.69 7.99
C ASP A 221 24.81 8.07 7.32
N LEU A 222 24.23 9.08 8.00
CA LEU A 222 24.11 10.44 7.48
C LEU A 222 25.33 11.31 7.81
N PRO A 223 25.90 11.99 6.80
CA PRO A 223 26.89 13.04 7.01
C PRO A 223 26.35 14.17 7.91
N VAL A 224 27.25 14.79 8.66
CA VAL A 224 26.89 15.87 9.60
C VAL A 224 26.27 17.08 8.87
N GLY A 225 26.70 17.36 7.63
CA GLY A 225 26.14 18.43 6.79
C GLY A 225 24.65 18.22 6.51
N ILE A 226 24.24 16.98 6.22
CA ILE A 226 22.84 16.60 5.98
C ILE A 226 22.00 16.79 7.24
N VAL A 227 22.51 16.36 8.39
CA VAL A 227 21.82 16.52 9.69
C VAL A 227 21.64 18.01 10.01
N ALA A 228 22.66 18.84 9.80
CA ALA A 228 22.57 20.28 9.99
C ALA A 228 21.55 20.91 9.04
N ARG A 229 21.51 20.47 7.77
CA ARG A 229 20.54 20.96 6.78
C ARG A 229 19.10 20.62 7.15
N MET A 230 18.84 19.39 7.63
CA MET A 230 17.52 18.98 8.11
C MET A 230 17.04 19.81 9.32
N LEU A 231 17.94 20.04 10.28
CA LEU A 231 17.58 20.64 11.57
C LEU A 231 17.59 22.18 11.55
N SER A 232 18.57 22.79 10.91
CA SER A 232 18.82 24.24 10.95
C SER A 232 18.25 24.94 9.74
N THR A 233 18.55 24.48 8.51
CA THR A 233 18.10 25.15 7.28
C THR A 233 16.62 24.89 7.03
N ASN A 234 16.22 23.61 7.01
CA ASN A 234 14.86 23.22 6.70
C ASN A 234 13.95 23.19 7.94
N ASP A 235 14.50 23.11 9.15
CA ASP A 235 13.74 22.94 10.41
C ASP A 235 12.62 21.89 10.26
N VAL A 236 13.02 20.70 9.82
CA VAL A 236 12.13 19.57 9.51
C VAL A 236 11.22 19.24 10.70
N LEU A 237 11.74 19.36 11.93
CA LEU A 237 10.97 19.15 13.14
C LEU A 237 9.73 20.07 13.17
N MET A 238 9.91 21.37 12.95
CA MET A 238 8.79 22.32 12.93
C MET A 238 7.87 22.13 11.72
N ALA A 239 8.37 21.62 10.60
CA ALA A 239 7.55 21.32 9.44
C ALA A 239 6.65 20.08 9.63
N LEU A 240 7.04 19.12 10.47
CA LEU A 240 6.24 17.94 10.76
C LEU A 240 5.09 18.20 11.75
N LEU A 241 5.24 19.15 12.69
CA LEU A 241 4.25 19.39 13.74
C LEU A 241 2.84 19.76 13.22
N PRO A 242 2.66 20.65 12.22
CA PRO A 242 1.33 21.01 11.73
C PRO A 242 0.59 19.84 11.06
N LEU A 243 1.32 18.83 10.55
CA LEU A 243 0.71 17.64 9.96
C LEU A 243 -0.03 16.79 11.00
N LEU A 244 0.38 16.83 12.27
CA LEU A 244 -0.35 16.16 13.37
C LEU A 244 -1.66 16.88 13.70
N ASP A 245 -1.66 18.20 13.58
CA ASP A 245 -2.83 19.04 13.91
C ASP A 245 -3.89 18.98 12.81
N SER A 246 -3.45 18.89 11.55
CA SER A 246 -4.32 18.89 10.38
C SER A 246 -3.77 17.92 9.34
N PRO A 247 -4.02 16.61 9.48
CA PRO A 247 -3.50 15.61 8.55
C PRO A 247 -4.08 15.82 7.14
N PRO A 248 -3.22 16.02 6.11
CA PRO A 248 -3.67 16.19 4.73
C PRO A 248 -4.19 14.90 4.10
N TRP A 249 -3.91 13.74 4.70
CA TRP A 249 -4.41 12.41 4.31
C TRP A 249 -5.72 12.01 5.01
N GLU A 250 -6.37 12.90 5.76
CA GLU A 250 -7.71 12.67 6.30
C GLU A 250 -8.69 13.72 5.76
N ARG A 251 -9.84 13.26 5.27
CA ARG A 251 -10.92 14.13 4.79
C ARG A 251 -12.29 13.62 5.19
N ARG A 252 -13.28 14.53 5.22
CA ARG A 252 -14.69 14.17 5.34
C ARG A 252 -15.34 14.32 3.98
N ALA A 253 -15.84 13.21 3.43
CA ALA A 253 -16.52 13.18 2.15
C ALA A 253 -18.03 13.03 2.36
N THR A 254 -18.83 13.76 1.60
CA THR A 254 -20.29 13.58 1.57
C THR A 254 -20.62 12.69 0.39
N ARG A 255 -20.94 11.43 0.65
CA ARG A 255 -21.31 10.47 -0.41
C ARG A 255 -22.82 10.46 -0.63
N PRO A 256 -23.26 10.25 -1.88
CA PRO A 256 -24.66 9.94 -2.14
C PRO A 256 -25.06 8.66 -1.39
N PRO A 257 -26.34 8.52 -1.01
CA PRO A 257 -26.82 7.30 -0.38
C PRO A 257 -26.58 6.09 -1.29
N PRO A 258 -26.25 4.91 -0.74
CA PRO A 258 -26.20 3.69 -1.54
C PRO A 258 -27.54 3.46 -2.25
N PRO A 259 -27.54 2.88 -3.46
CA PRO A 259 -28.79 2.62 -4.18
C PRO A 259 -29.71 1.76 -3.30
N ALA A 260 -30.91 2.27 -3.05
CA ALA A 260 -31.91 1.49 -2.32
C ALA A 260 -32.23 0.22 -3.13
N PRO A 261 -32.35 -0.96 -2.49
CA PRO A 261 -32.86 -2.13 -3.18
C PRO A 261 -34.23 -1.79 -3.76
N GLN A 262 -34.40 -1.92 -5.07
CA GLN A 262 -35.68 -1.62 -5.73
C GLN A 262 -36.76 -2.51 -5.10
N PRO A 263 -37.83 -1.94 -4.51
CA PRO A 263 -38.90 -2.75 -3.98
C PRO A 263 -39.62 -3.43 -5.15
N ALA A 264 -39.83 -4.75 -5.04
CA ALA A 264 -40.57 -5.55 -6.01
C ALA A 264 -42.06 -5.15 -6.17
N ASN A 265 -42.54 -4.14 -5.44
CA ASN A 265 -43.89 -3.61 -5.54
C ASN A 265 -43.85 -2.08 -5.79
N ALA A 266 -44.20 -1.69 -7.01
CA ALA A 266 -44.46 -0.31 -7.38
C ALA A 266 -45.68 0.22 -6.60
N GLY A 267 -45.49 1.22 -5.73
CA GLY A 267 -46.61 1.88 -5.06
C GLY A 267 -46.26 2.85 -3.93
N ALA A 268 -45.07 2.79 -3.34
CA ALA A 268 -44.67 3.75 -2.31
C ALA A 268 -43.45 4.54 -2.78
N ALA A 269 -43.64 5.81 -3.13
CA ALA A 269 -42.55 6.76 -3.34
C ALA A 269 -41.77 6.90 -2.02
N GLY A 270 -40.67 6.14 -1.90
CA GLY A 270 -39.77 6.20 -0.76
C GLY A 270 -39.19 7.59 -0.61
N LYS A 271 -39.09 8.08 0.63
CA LYS A 271 -38.45 9.36 0.94
C LYS A 271 -37.02 9.38 0.35
N PRO A 272 -36.56 10.50 -0.23
CA PRO A 272 -35.20 10.60 -0.75
C PRO A 272 -34.19 10.31 0.37
N ALA A 273 -33.34 9.31 0.16
CA ALA A 273 -32.30 8.94 1.10
C ALA A 273 -31.31 10.12 1.26
N ARG A 274 -30.93 10.43 2.49
CA ARG A 274 -30.05 11.57 2.79
C ARG A 274 -28.59 11.23 2.44
N PRO A 275 -27.81 12.21 1.95
CA PRO A 275 -26.38 12.03 1.77
C PRO A 275 -25.70 11.73 3.13
N ARG A 276 -24.70 10.84 3.12
CA ARG A 276 -23.97 10.41 4.32
C ARG A 276 -22.58 11.06 4.32
N THR A 277 -22.22 11.72 5.41
CA THR A 277 -20.84 12.17 5.64
C THR A 277 -20.01 10.99 6.16
N VAL A 278 -18.96 10.64 5.43
CA VAL A 278 -18.01 9.58 5.76
C VAL A 278 -16.62 10.18 5.98
N THR A 279 -15.82 9.56 6.85
CA THR A 279 -14.41 9.91 7.00
C THR A 279 -13.61 9.02 6.07
N GLU A 280 -12.79 9.61 5.22
CA GLU A 280 -11.86 8.89 4.34
C GLU A 280 -10.43 9.19 4.75
N ARG A 281 -9.57 8.18 4.64
CA ARG A 281 -8.13 8.32 4.80
C ARG A 281 -7.41 7.87 3.54
N TYR A 282 -6.32 8.55 3.23
CA TYR A 282 -5.47 8.19 2.11
C TYR A 282 -4.59 7.00 2.49
N ASN A 283 -4.73 5.89 1.77
CA ASN A 283 -3.99 4.65 1.97
C ASN A 283 -3.79 3.93 0.63
N GLY A 284 -2.58 3.42 0.36
CA GLY A 284 -2.27 2.70 -0.89
C GLY A 284 -2.57 3.51 -2.15
N ASN A 285 -2.18 4.79 -2.17
CA ASN A 285 -2.48 5.75 -3.24
C ASN A 285 -3.98 6.03 -3.52
N ALA A 286 -4.89 5.60 -2.64
CA ALA A 286 -6.32 5.79 -2.79
C ALA A 286 -6.98 6.36 -1.52
N TRP A 287 -8.11 7.03 -1.70
CA TRP A 287 -8.95 7.47 -0.58
C TRP A 287 -9.91 6.35 -0.16
N VAL A 288 -9.75 5.84 1.05
CA VAL A 288 -10.50 4.71 1.58
C VAL A 288 -11.42 5.16 2.72
N GLU A 289 -12.68 4.73 2.71
CA GLU A 289 -13.63 4.99 3.79
C GLU A 289 -13.21 4.28 5.08
N VAL A 290 -13.21 5.01 6.19
CA VAL A 290 -12.86 4.49 7.52
C VAL A 290 -14.13 4.17 8.29
N GLU A 291 -14.27 2.90 8.67
CA GLU A 291 -15.36 2.46 9.53
C GLU A 291 -15.33 3.14 10.90
N PRO A 292 -16.49 3.37 11.56
CA PRO A 292 -16.54 4.05 12.86
C PRO A 292 -15.62 3.47 13.94
N ARG A 293 -15.42 2.15 13.96
CA ARG A 293 -14.54 1.46 14.92
C ARG A 293 -13.05 1.74 14.69
N ASP A 294 -12.64 2.00 13.46
CA ASP A 294 -11.24 2.18 13.08
C ASP A 294 -10.80 3.65 13.04
N ARG A 295 -11.70 4.59 13.40
CA ARG A 295 -11.39 6.03 13.40
C ARG A 295 -10.27 6.42 14.35
N LEU A 296 -10.05 5.67 15.42
CA LEU A 296 -8.95 5.91 16.36
C LEU A 296 -7.66 5.17 15.99
N ARG A 297 -7.72 4.31 14.97
CA ARG A 297 -6.54 3.61 14.48
C ARG A 297 -5.62 4.59 13.76
N VAL A 298 -4.34 4.58 14.11
CA VAL A 298 -3.28 5.37 13.48
C VAL A 298 -3.11 4.88 12.05
N SER A 299 -3.17 5.80 11.08
CA SER A 299 -2.90 5.46 9.68
C SER A 299 -1.41 5.29 9.43
N GLN A 300 -1.05 4.66 8.30
CA GLN A 300 0.36 4.53 7.91
C GLN A 300 1.03 5.90 7.77
N CYS A 301 0.33 6.89 7.18
CA CYS A 301 0.83 8.26 7.03
C CYS A 301 1.06 8.92 8.39
N ASP A 302 0.12 8.78 9.34
CA ASP A 302 0.29 9.28 10.71
C ASP A 302 1.52 8.66 11.38
N ALA A 303 1.71 7.35 11.22
CA ALA A 303 2.85 6.64 11.77
C ALA A 303 4.17 7.18 11.20
N GLN A 304 4.25 7.53 9.91
CA GLN A 304 5.47 8.12 9.35
C GLN A 304 5.84 9.44 10.03
N VAL A 305 4.86 10.34 10.27
CA VAL A 305 5.11 11.60 11.01
C VAL A 305 5.59 11.32 12.43
N TRP A 306 4.89 10.44 13.14
CA TRP A 306 5.23 10.10 14.52
C TRP A 306 6.61 9.50 14.67
N LEU A 307 6.98 8.58 13.77
CA LEU A 307 8.29 7.95 13.77
C LEU A 307 9.39 8.94 13.39
N ALA A 308 9.18 9.80 12.39
CA ALA A 308 10.13 10.84 12.04
C ALA A 308 10.35 11.84 13.21
N LEU A 309 9.26 12.26 13.88
CA LEU A 309 9.35 13.11 15.08
C LEU A 309 10.09 12.41 16.22
N ASN A 310 9.79 11.13 16.46
CA ASN A 310 10.47 10.32 17.45
C ASN A 310 11.99 10.29 17.17
N ASN A 311 12.38 10.02 15.93
CA ASN A 311 13.77 9.92 15.53
C ASN A 311 14.51 11.25 15.74
N LEU A 312 13.93 12.37 15.32
CA LEU A 312 14.54 13.70 15.44
C LEU A 312 14.67 14.20 16.89
N VAL A 313 13.74 13.80 17.78
CA VAL A 313 13.71 14.30 19.16
C VAL A 313 14.41 13.35 20.13
N VAL A 314 14.22 12.03 19.99
CA VAL A 314 14.74 11.04 20.94
C VAL A 314 16.22 10.78 20.69
N ASP A 315 16.65 10.69 19.42
CA ASP A 315 18.05 10.41 19.12
C ASP A 315 18.95 11.60 19.55
N PRO A 316 19.97 11.36 20.41
CA PRO A 316 20.88 12.41 20.87
C PRO A 316 21.63 13.12 19.74
N ARG A 317 21.89 12.47 18.60
CA ARG A 317 22.62 13.04 17.45
C ARG A 317 21.85 14.17 16.79
N PHE A 318 20.53 14.03 16.69
CA PHE A 318 19.66 15.11 16.22
C PHE A 318 19.42 16.13 17.34
N ARG A 319 19.01 15.67 18.52
CA ARG A 319 18.63 16.55 19.64
C ARG A 319 19.74 17.49 20.12
N SER A 320 20.99 17.02 20.15
CA SER A 320 22.14 17.84 20.58
C SER A 320 22.53 18.93 19.58
N ARG A 321 22.15 18.77 18.31
CA ARG A 321 22.43 19.72 17.23
C ARG A 321 21.25 20.65 16.95
N TYR A 322 20.06 20.30 17.43
CA TYR A 322 18.88 21.12 17.26
C TYR A 322 18.92 22.36 18.17
N GLU A 323 18.72 23.53 17.56
CA GLU A 323 18.72 24.81 18.28
C GLU A 323 17.36 25.05 18.96
N TRP A 324 17.32 24.86 20.28
CA TRP A 324 16.10 25.06 21.05
C TRP A 324 15.89 26.53 21.43
N ASP A 325 14.90 27.18 20.82
CA ASP A 325 14.33 28.45 21.29
C ASP A 325 13.00 28.25 22.06
N ASP A 326 12.47 29.31 22.64
CA ASP A 326 11.22 29.25 23.41
C ASP A 326 10.02 28.86 22.53
N PHE A 327 9.99 29.32 21.27
CA PHE A 327 8.91 29.04 20.34
C PHE A 327 8.87 27.57 19.93
N ARG A 328 10.02 27.00 19.54
CA ARG A 328 10.21 25.59 19.17
C ARG A 328 9.84 24.68 20.34
N ARG A 329 10.28 25.02 21.55
CA ARG A 329 9.90 24.30 22.78
C ARG A 329 8.39 24.33 23.00
N GLU A 330 7.77 25.51 22.97
CA GLU A 330 6.32 25.64 23.19
C GLU A 330 5.51 24.87 22.14
N ARG A 331 5.93 24.93 20.87
CA ARG A 331 5.31 24.18 19.77
C ARG A 331 5.44 22.69 19.97
N LEU A 332 6.63 22.19 20.31
CA LEU A 332 6.85 20.78 20.54
C LEU A 332 6.06 20.26 21.77
N GLN A 333 5.91 21.06 22.82
CA GLN A 333 5.10 20.67 23.98
C GLN A 333 3.62 20.42 23.65
N LYS A 334 3.08 21.05 22.59
CA LYS A 334 1.69 20.82 22.15
C LYS A 334 1.47 19.38 21.67
N VAL A 335 2.53 18.68 21.26
CA VAL A 335 2.48 17.27 20.86
C VAL A 335 1.97 16.37 22.00
N ARG A 336 2.21 16.74 23.26
CA ARG A 336 1.80 15.95 24.43
C ARG A 336 0.30 15.67 24.48
N ARG A 337 -0.54 16.54 23.89
CA ARG A 337 -2.00 16.34 23.85
C ARG A 337 -2.42 15.10 23.05
N TYR A 338 -1.56 14.62 22.16
CA TYR A 338 -1.80 13.44 21.33
C TYR A 338 -1.24 12.15 21.93
N LEU A 339 -0.36 12.26 22.93
CA LEU A 339 0.31 11.13 23.59
C LEU A 339 -0.60 10.57 24.70
N ASN A 340 -1.53 9.70 24.30
CA ASN A 340 -2.47 9.00 25.19
C ASN A 340 -2.24 7.48 25.16
N GLU A 341 -2.88 6.75 26.08
CA GLU A 341 -2.75 5.28 26.17
C GLU A 341 -3.08 4.56 24.86
N VAL A 342 -4.07 5.04 24.10
CA VAL A 342 -4.46 4.46 22.79
C VAL A 342 -3.37 4.67 21.74
N MET A 343 -2.67 5.81 21.78
CA MET A 343 -1.52 6.09 20.93
C MET A 343 -0.32 5.21 21.32
N PHE A 344 -0.08 5.02 22.62
CA PHE A 344 1.02 4.17 23.11
C PHE A 344 0.80 2.67 22.87
N ASP A 345 -0.45 2.22 22.86
CA ASP A 345 -0.80 0.84 22.50
C ASP A 345 -0.47 0.56 21.03
N GLN A 346 -0.74 1.54 20.15
CA GLN A 346 -0.49 1.44 18.71
C GLN A 346 0.96 1.72 18.31
N LEU A 347 1.63 2.67 18.98
CA LEU A 347 3.02 3.07 18.73
C LEU A 347 3.80 3.15 20.06
N PRO A 348 4.25 2.00 20.62
CA PRO A 348 4.92 1.97 21.93
C PRO A 348 6.19 2.81 22.01
N VAL A 349 6.89 3.01 20.88
CA VAL A 349 8.10 3.84 20.80
C VAL A 349 7.89 5.28 21.26
N LEU A 350 6.66 5.80 21.21
CA LEU A 350 6.35 7.16 21.61
C LEU A 350 6.41 7.39 23.13
N LYS A 351 6.55 6.33 23.94
CA LYS A 351 6.80 6.46 25.38
C LYS A 351 8.16 7.12 25.65
N ASP A 352 9.18 6.78 24.86
CA ASP A 352 10.49 7.43 24.95
C ASP A 352 10.40 8.89 24.51
N LEU A 353 9.62 9.19 23.46
CA LEU A 353 9.33 10.56 23.05
C LEU A 353 8.69 11.35 24.20
N GLN A 354 7.69 10.81 24.89
CA GLN A 354 7.07 11.48 26.04
C GLN A 354 8.10 11.84 27.12
N ARG A 355 8.98 10.91 27.48
CA ARG A 355 10.05 11.15 28.47
C ARG A 355 10.98 12.28 28.02
N VAL A 356 11.44 12.25 26.77
CA VAL A 356 12.35 13.28 26.25
C VAL A 356 11.65 14.64 26.15
N LEU A 357 10.36 14.68 25.81
CA LEU A 357 9.58 15.91 25.84
C LEU A 357 9.52 16.54 27.22
N GLU A 358 9.48 15.74 28.28
CA GLU A 358 9.53 16.21 29.67
C GLU A 358 10.92 16.75 30.04
N GLU A 359 12.00 16.08 29.62
CA GLU A 359 13.37 16.56 29.78
C GLU A 359 13.61 17.89 29.07
N VAL A 360 13.09 18.05 27.85
CA VAL A 360 13.15 19.29 27.07
C VAL A 360 12.33 20.40 27.75
N ALA A 361 11.16 20.09 28.32
CA ALA A 361 10.34 21.04 29.07
C ALA A 361 11.06 21.56 30.32
N MET A 362 11.79 20.68 31.02
CA MET A 362 12.57 21.02 32.22
C MET A 362 13.90 21.73 31.91
N GLY A 363 14.22 21.95 30.63
CA GLY A 363 15.46 22.61 30.21
C GLY A 363 16.73 21.75 30.40
N VAL A 364 16.58 20.46 30.72
CA VAL A 364 17.69 19.54 31.02
C VAL A 364 18.54 19.25 29.77
N SER A 365 17.96 19.38 28.58
CA SER A 365 18.64 19.14 27.31
C SER A 365 19.74 20.17 26.94
N GLN A 366 19.97 21.22 27.74
CA GLN A 366 21.09 22.16 27.55
C GLN A 366 22.38 21.79 28.31
N GLY A 367 22.41 20.72 29.09
CA GLY A 367 23.49 20.45 30.06
C GLY A 367 24.57 19.41 29.68
N GLY A 368 24.56 18.83 28.48
CA GLY A 368 25.22 17.55 28.22
C GLY A 368 26.32 17.53 27.16
N GLY A 369 27.25 18.49 27.15
CA GLY A 369 28.45 18.38 26.30
C GLY A 369 29.19 19.71 26.08
N ALA A 370 30.32 19.87 26.78
CA ALA A 370 31.36 20.89 26.52
C ALA A 370 31.17 22.35 26.97
N ALA A 371 30.19 22.70 27.83
CA ALA A 371 30.04 24.07 28.36
C ALA A 371 30.12 24.22 29.90
N ALA A 372 30.52 23.17 30.63
CA ALA A 372 30.59 23.21 32.10
C ALA A 372 32.02 23.42 32.67
N VAL A 373 32.94 23.97 31.86
CA VAL A 373 34.26 24.44 32.34
C VAL A 373 34.57 25.82 31.76
N ALA A 374 33.73 26.81 32.05
CA ALA A 374 34.14 28.20 32.00
C ALA A 374 33.23 29.00 32.95
N GLY A 375 33.85 29.58 33.98
CA GLY A 375 33.16 30.41 34.95
C GLY A 375 32.54 31.66 34.32
N GLN A 376 31.52 32.15 35.01
CA GLN A 376 31.10 33.55 35.12
C GLN A 376 31.56 34.50 34.00
N GLY A 377 30.60 34.90 33.17
CA GLY A 377 30.66 36.19 32.49
C GLY A 377 30.32 36.13 31.00
N GLY A 378 29.29 36.89 30.63
CA GLY A 378 29.23 37.51 29.30
C GLY A 378 28.66 36.64 28.19
N SER A 379 27.46 37.03 27.77
CA SER A 379 26.88 36.74 26.46
C SER A 379 27.89 36.92 25.32
N THR A 380 28.38 35.82 24.76
CA THR A 380 28.65 35.65 23.33
C THR A 380 28.71 34.15 23.11
N GLY A 381 27.56 33.55 22.81
CA GLY A 381 27.51 32.20 22.25
C GLY A 381 28.49 32.18 21.09
N ALA A 382 29.47 31.30 21.16
CA ALA A 382 30.40 31.07 20.07
C ALA A 382 29.56 30.75 18.83
N ARG A 383 29.38 31.73 17.95
CA ARG A 383 28.79 31.52 16.63
C ARG A 383 29.77 30.64 15.88
N GLY A 384 29.59 29.33 16.01
CA GLY A 384 30.27 28.37 15.16
C GLY A 384 30.07 28.80 13.72
N LEU A 385 31.13 28.70 12.91
CA LEU A 385 31.01 28.86 11.48
C LEU A 385 29.96 27.86 10.98
N ILE A 386 28.83 28.35 10.49
CA ILE A 386 27.81 27.53 9.84
C ILE A 386 28.31 27.31 8.41
N LEU A 387 28.97 26.17 8.19
CA LEU A 387 29.26 25.66 6.86
C LEU A 387 27.99 24.98 6.36
N GLU A 388 27.23 25.71 5.55
CA GLU A 388 26.01 25.21 4.92
C GLU A 388 26.34 24.60 3.56
N GLN A 389 25.93 23.35 3.34
CA GLN A 389 25.99 22.73 2.02
C GLN A 389 24.89 23.33 1.14
N VAL A 390 25.23 23.77 -0.07
CA VAL A 390 24.30 24.38 -1.02
C VAL A 390 23.79 23.33 -2.01
N PRO A 391 22.48 23.29 -2.34
CA PRO A 391 21.92 22.38 -3.33
C PRO A 391 22.36 22.76 -4.76
N ALA A 392 23.57 22.32 -5.13
CA ALA A 392 24.23 22.73 -6.37
C ALA A 392 23.54 22.18 -7.62
N ILE A 393 22.92 21.00 -7.55
CA ILE A 393 22.29 20.34 -8.71
C ILE A 393 21.05 21.13 -9.10
N ARG A 394 20.16 21.41 -8.14
CA ARG A 394 18.93 22.16 -8.42
C ARG A 394 19.22 23.62 -8.76
N GLU A 395 20.21 24.25 -8.14
CA GLU A 395 20.66 25.59 -8.54
C GLU A 395 21.18 25.61 -9.98
N ALA A 396 21.98 24.62 -10.38
CA ALA A 396 22.45 24.49 -11.76
C ALA A 396 21.30 24.29 -12.74
N LEU A 397 20.29 23.48 -12.39
CA LEU A 397 19.08 23.31 -13.21
C LEU A 397 18.30 24.63 -13.38
N LEU A 398 18.30 25.50 -12.37
CA LEU A 398 17.58 26.77 -12.41
C LEU A 398 18.36 27.92 -13.08
N ALA A 399 19.69 27.81 -13.14
CA ALA A 399 20.55 28.87 -13.64
C ALA A 399 20.35 29.12 -15.15
N GLY A 400 20.37 30.39 -15.54
CA GLY A 400 20.57 30.82 -16.95
C GLY A 400 19.48 30.41 -17.95
N THR A 401 18.30 29.96 -17.51
CA THR A 401 17.30 29.34 -18.40
C THR A 401 16.07 30.22 -18.63
N ASP A 402 15.76 30.55 -19.89
CA ASP A 402 14.46 31.09 -20.30
C ASP A 402 13.44 29.95 -20.43
N TRP A 403 12.64 29.78 -19.38
CA TRP A 403 11.62 28.73 -19.30
C TRP A 403 10.57 28.81 -20.41
N ALA A 404 10.26 30.01 -20.91
CA ALA A 404 9.32 30.19 -22.00
C ALA A 404 9.93 29.75 -23.34
N GLU A 405 11.23 29.94 -23.53
CA GLU A 405 11.96 29.38 -24.67
C GLU A 405 12.05 27.85 -24.61
N VAL A 406 12.39 27.29 -23.45
CA VAL A 406 12.42 25.83 -23.26
C VAL A 406 11.06 25.22 -23.55
N ALA A 407 9.98 25.79 -23.01
CA ALA A 407 8.61 25.36 -23.30
C ALA A 407 8.30 25.41 -24.80
N ARG A 408 8.68 26.50 -25.50
CA ARG A 408 8.50 26.61 -26.96
C ARG A 408 9.28 25.53 -27.71
N ARG A 409 10.49 25.19 -27.28
CA ARG A 409 11.33 24.14 -27.87
C ARG A 409 10.71 22.76 -27.68
N VAL A 410 10.30 22.42 -26.46
CA VAL A 410 9.64 21.15 -26.13
C VAL A 410 8.34 20.99 -26.93
N ARG A 411 7.53 22.04 -27.01
CA ARG A 411 6.28 22.07 -27.80
C ARG A 411 6.51 21.83 -29.30
N ARG A 412 7.57 22.40 -29.86
CA ARG A 412 7.93 22.25 -31.29
C ARG A 412 8.61 20.92 -31.60
N GLY A 413 9.34 20.37 -30.63
CA GLY A 413 10.13 19.16 -30.75
C GLY A 413 9.30 17.90 -30.61
N HIS A 414 9.19 17.41 -29.38
CA HIS A 414 8.68 16.07 -29.08
C HIS A 414 7.20 16.04 -28.70
N LEU A 415 6.62 17.17 -28.27
CA LEU A 415 5.18 17.29 -27.95
C LEU A 415 4.36 17.89 -29.10
N LYS A 416 4.58 17.42 -30.34
CA LYS A 416 3.87 17.94 -31.52
C LYS A 416 2.39 17.60 -31.45
N GLY A 417 1.58 18.62 -31.19
CA GLY A 417 0.13 18.54 -31.21
C GLY A 417 -0.40 18.25 -32.60
N GLY A 418 -0.83 17.01 -32.82
CA GLY A 418 -1.50 16.60 -34.06
C GLY A 418 -2.03 15.19 -33.94
N ALA A 419 -3.30 15.00 -34.33
CA ALA A 419 -3.94 13.68 -34.39
C ALA A 419 -3.18 12.65 -35.26
N ALA A 420 -2.22 13.09 -36.08
CA ALA A 420 -1.34 12.22 -36.86
C ALA A 420 -0.04 11.80 -36.12
N ALA A 421 0.35 12.48 -35.03
CA ALA A 421 1.45 12.06 -34.16
C ALA A 421 0.97 11.21 -32.98
N GLY A 422 -0.25 11.43 -32.50
CA GLY A 422 -0.89 10.64 -31.44
C GLY A 422 -1.59 9.35 -31.90
N ALA A 423 -1.76 9.15 -33.22
CA ALA A 423 -2.24 7.90 -33.81
C ALA A 423 -1.09 7.03 -34.37
N GLY A 424 0.16 7.49 -34.24
CA GLY A 424 1.37 6.82 -34.68
C GLY A 424 2.09 6.11 -33.54
N ALA A 425 1.50 5.01 -33.09
CA ALA A 425 2.15 3.95 -32.31
C ALA A 425 2.68 4.31 -30.91
N TYR A 426 1.79 4.26 -29.92
CA TYR A 426 2.10 3.27 -28.88
C TYR A 426 2.22 1.94 -29.61
N SER A 427 3.42 1.36 -29.66
CA SER A 427 3.59 0.04 -30.26
C SER A 427 2.60 -0.91 -29.58
N LYS A 428 2.07 -1.89 -30.32
CA LYS A 428 1.27 -2.95 -29.69
C LYS A 428 1.97 -3.52 -28.45
N GLU A 429 3.29 -3.61 -28.54
CA GLU A 429 4.20 -3.96 -27.45
C GLU A 429 4.05 -3.05 -26.22
N HIS A 430 4.01 -1.72 -26.37
CA HIS A 430 3.79 -0.82 -25.21
C HIS A 430 2.42 -1.03 -24.54
N VAL A 431 1.36 -1.23 -25.34
CA VAL A 431 0.02 -1.50 -24.78
C VAL A 431 -0.02 -2.87 -24.11
N GLU A 432 0.60 -3.88 -24.72
CA GLU A 432 0.75 -5.22 -24.14
C GLU A 432 1.57 -5.17 -22.83
N GLU A 433 2.63 -4.37 -22.78
CA GLU A 433 3.43 -4.17 -21.58
C GLU A 433 2.65 -3.46 -20.48
N MET A 434 1.91 -2.41 -20.80
CA MET A 434 1.05 -1.73 -19.83
C MET A 434 -0.04 -2.68 -19.29
N MET A 435 -0.62 -3.51 -20.16
CA MET A 435 -1.57 -4.54 -19.74
C MET A 435 -0.92 -5.62 -18.86
N ARG A 436 0.32 -6.02 -19.14
CA ARG A 436 1.08 -6.94 -18.26
C ARG A 436 1.37 -6.32 -16.90
N ALA A 437 1.79 -5.06 -16.87
CA ALA A 437 2.02 -4.31 -15.63
C ALA A 437 0.73 -4.19 -14.82
N LEU A 438 -0.40 -3.87 -15.46
CA LEU A 438 -1.71 -3.81 -14.82
C LEU A 438 -2.16 -5.17 -14.28
N GLN A 439 -2.02 -6.24 -15.07
CA GLN A 439 -2.33 -7.60 -14.61
C GLN A 439 -1.48 -7.97 -13.40
N PHE A 440 -0.18 -7.69 -13.45
CA PHE A 440 0.74 -7.93 -12.34
C PHE A 440 0.35 -7.15 -11.08
N MET A 441 -0.04 -5.88 -11.22
CA MET A 441 -0.56 -5.08 -10.11
C MET A 441 -1.83 -5.66 -9.50
N VAL A 442 -2.75 -6.18 -10.32
CA VAL A 442 -3.97 -6.86 -9.85
C VAL A 442 -3.62 -8.13 -9.09
N ASP A 443 -2.67 -8.91 -9.59
CA ASP A 443 -2.20 -10.15 -8.95
C ASP A 443 -1.44 -9.87 -7.64
N MET A 444 -0.84 -8.68 -7.50
CA MET A 444 -0.17 -8.22 -6.27
C MET A 444 -1.14 -7.75 -5.17
N ASP A 445 -2.36 -7.32 -5.50
CA ASP A 445 -3.31 -6.86 -4.49
C ASP A 445 -4.05 -8.06 -3.86
N PRO A 446 -3.78 -8.43 -2.59
CA PRO A 446 -4.51 -9.51 -1.93
C PRO A 446 -6.01 -9.21 -1.75
N LYS A 447 -6.45 -7.96 -2.00
CA LYS A 447 -7.85 -7.53 -2.02
C LYS A 447 -8.41 -7.31 -3.44
N GLY A 448 -7.56 -7.39 -4.47
CA GLY A 448 -7.92 -7.15 -5.88
C GLY A 448 -8.74 -8.26 -6.55
N GLY A 449 -8.95 -9.39 -5.85
CA GLY A 449 -9.92 -10.42 -6.29
C GLY A 449 -11.38 -9.95 -6.19
N GLU A 450 -11.68 -8.96 -5.35
CA GLU A 450 -13.04 -8.42 -5.22
C GLU A 450 -13.23 -7.21 -6.14
N GLY A 451 -13.38 -7.47 -7.44
CA GLY A 451 -13.99 -6.52 -8.36
C GLY A 451 -13.21 -6.29 -9.64
N THR A 452 -13.36 -7.19 -10.60
CA THR A 452 -13.82 -6.89 -11.98
C THR A 452 -13.78 -8.17 -12.79
N GLY A 453 -14.91 -8.87 -12.85
CA GLY A 453 -15.03 -10.08 -13.65
C GLY A 453 -16.45 -10.61 -13.60
N ALA A 454 -17.31 -10.12 -14.48
CA ALA A 454 -18.68 -10.61 -14.62
C ALA A 454 -18.78 -12.10 -15.06
N SER A 455 -17.64 -12.78 -15.27
CA SER A 455 -17.56 -14.24 -15.46
C SER A 455 -17.00 -15.01 -14.25
N GLY A 456 -16.46 -14.34 -13.21
CA GLY A 456 -15.90 -14.96 -12.00
C GLY A 456 -16.85 -14.95 -10.78
N ALA A 457 -17.84 -14.04 -10.77
CA ALA A 457 -18.80 -13.92 -9.66
C ALA A 457 -19.62 -15.19 -9.40
N ALA A 458 -19.93 -15.97 -10.46
CA ALA A 458 -20.66 -17.23 -10.31
C ALA A 458 -19.84 -18.34 -9.65
N ASP A 459 -18.51 -18.26 -9.75
CA ASP A 459 -17.58 -19.30 -9.26
C ASP A 459 -17.22 -19.06 -7.79
N GLU A 460 -17.05 -17.80 -7.38
CA GLU A 460 -16.87 -17.43 -5.96
C GLU A 460 -18.14 -17.64 -5.12
N GLU A 461 -19.34 -17.44 -5.71
CA GLU A 461 -20.60 -17.64 -5.00
C GLU A 461 -20.87 -19.11 -4.63
N ARG A 462 -20.17 -20.04 -5.31
CA ARG A 462 -20.26 -21.50 -5.14
C ARG A 462 -19.03 -22.12 -4.51
N THR A 463 -18.01 -21.34 -4.19
CA THR A 463 -16.77 -21.84 -3.60
C THR A 463 -16.75 -21.60 -2.10
N VAL A 464 -16.48 -22.66 -1.34
CA VAL A 464 -16.23 -22.60 0.09
C VAL A 464 -14.71 -22.60 0.30
N PHE A 465 -14.19 -21.62 1.02
CA PHE A 465 -12.78 -21.53 1.39
C PHE A 465 -12.58 -22.03 2.82
N PHE A 466 -11.48 -22.74 3.05
CA PHE A 466 -11.15 -23.38 4.32
C PHE A 466 -9.75 -22.96 4.77
N GLU A 467 -9.63 -22.58 6.04
CA GLU A 467 -8.36 -22.36 6.72
C GLU A 467 -8.31 -23.27 7.96
N SER A 468 -7.32 -24.13 8.05
CA SER A 468 -7.01 -24.86 9.28
C SER A 468 -5.84 -24.19 9.98
N LYS A 469 -5.97 -23.99 11.29
CA LYS A 469 -4.95 -23.34 12.14
C LYS A 469 -4.68 -24.17 13.37
N TRP A 470 -3.44 -24.18 13.81
CA TRP A 470 -3.02 -24.80 15.06
C TRP A 470 -2.35 -23.77 15.97
N ARG A 471 -2.26 -24.09 17.26
CA ARG A 471 -1.60 -23.23 18.25
C ARG A 471 -0.49 -24.01 18.95
N PRO A 472 0.71 -23.43 19.13
CA PRO A 472 1.77 -24.07 19.89
C PRO A 472 1.36 -24.37 21.34
N PRO A 473 1.81 -25.51 21.93
CA PRO A 473 1.48 -25.89 23.31
C PRO A 473 1.99 -24.89 24.35
N GLU A 474 3.07 -24.17 24.05
CA GLU A 474 3.71 -23.16 24.93
C GLU A 474 2.89 -21.86 25.06
N GLY A 475 1.80 -21.72 24.30
CA GLY A 475 1.04 -20.47 24.19
C GLY A 475 1.67 -19.52 23.16
N GLY A 476 0.85 -18.85 22.36
CA GLY A 476 1.30 -18.01 21.25
C GLY A 476 0.18 -17.76 20.23
N GLU A 477 0.51 -17.07 19.14
CA GLU A 477 -0.41 -16.76 18.04
C GLU A 477 -0.82 -18.02 17.24
N TRP A 478 -2.02 -17.98 16.66
CA TRP A 478 -2.52 -19.03 15.78
C TRP A 478 -1.72 -19.07 14.47
N ARG A 479 -1.13 -20.22 14.14
CA ARG A 479 -0.38 -20.42 12.89
C ARG A 479 -1.23 -21.16 11.86
N MET A 480 -1.10 -20.76 10.60
CA MET A 480 -1.76 -21.46 9.49
C MET A 480 -1.17 -22.88 9.35
N HIS A 481 -2.03 -23.89 9.31
CA HIS A 481 -1.67 -25.28 9.06
C HIS A 481 -1.82 -25.61 7.58
N ASP A 482 -3.00 -25.33 7.02
CA ASP A 482 -3.33 -25.58 5.61
C ASP A 482 -4.50 -24.68 5.17
N HIS A 483 -4.57 -24.37 3.88
CA HIS A 483 -5.72 -23.71 3.27
C HIS A 483 -6.14 -24.43 1.99
N PHE A 484 -7.44 -24.64 1.82
CA PHE A 484 -7.98 -25.33 0.65
C PHE A 484 -9.35 -24.77 0.31
N LYS A 485 -9.82 -25.06 -0.91
CA LYS A 485 -11.14 -24.62 -1.39
C LYS A 485 -11.92 -25.78 -1.97
N CYS A 486 -13.24 -25.68 -1.93
CA CYS A 486 -14.12 -26.67 -2.55
C CYS A 486 -15.38 -26.01 -3.10
N GLU A 487 -15.77 -26.44 -4.29
CA GLU A 487 -16.98 -26.00 -4.95
C GLU A 487 -18.21 -26.80 -4.47
N ILE A 488 -19.35 -26.11 -4.47
CA ILE A 488 -20.67 -26.70 -4.36
C ILE A 488 -20.98 -27.51 -5.63
N ASP A 489 -21.38 -28.76 -5.44
CA ASP A 489 -21.77 -29.69 -6.50
C ASP A 489 -23.13 -29.30 -7.10
N GLY A 490 -23.10 -28.44 -8.12
CA GLY A 490 -24.30 -27.93 -8.80
C GLY A 490 -25.08 -28.98 -9.61
N GLU A 491 -24.57 -30.19 -9.78
CA GLU A 491 -25.27 -31.29 -10.47
C GLU A 491 -26.27 -32.00 -9.55
N LYS A 492 -26.08 -31.89 -8.23
CA LYS A 492 -26.99 -32.46 -7.23
C LYS A 492 -28.00 -31.41 -6.78
N LYS A 493 -29.27 -31.80 -6.77
CA LYS A 493 -30.35 -30.93 -6.29
C LYS A 493 -30.15 -30.66 -4.78
N PRO A 494 -30.27 -29.41 -4.33
CA PRO A 494 -30.19 -29.09 -2.91
C PRO A 494 -31.37 -29.70 -2.15
N GLU A 495 -31.10 -30.11 -0.90
CA GLU A 495 -32.10 -30.66 0.01
C GLU A 495 -32.60 -29.54 0.95
N ASP A 496 -33.92 -29.40 1.12
CA ASP A 496 -34.49 -28.47 2.09
C ASP A 496 -34.32 -29.01 3.51
N VAL A 497 -33.75 -28.20 4.40
CA VAL A 497 -33.51 -28.55 5.80
C VAL A 497 -34.18 -27.51 6.70
N GLU A 498 -35.03 -27.99 7.61
CA GLU A 498 -35.61 -27.18 8.69
C GLU A 498 -35.00 -27.64 10.02
N LEU A 499 -34.31 -26.73 10.70
CA LEU A 499 -33.70 -26.97 12.01
C LEU A 499 -34.49 -26.23 13.10
N GLU A 500 -34.82 -26.92 14.17
CA GLU A 500 -35.47 -26.34 15.35
C GLU A 500 -34.40 -25.95 16.38
N GLY A 501 -34.27 -24.64 16.63
CA GLY A 501 -33.31 -24.10 17.59
C GLY A 501 -33.75 -24.27 19.04
N VAL A 502 -32.80 -24.19 19.96
CA VAL A 502 -33.06 -24.19 21.40
C VAL A 502 -33.81 -22.90 21.75
N GLY A 503 -35.13 -23.00 21.94
CA GLY A 503 -36.04 -21.86 22.15
C GLY A 503 -37.26 -21.81 21.22
N GLY A 504 -37.47 -22.80 20.35
CA GLY A 504 -38.67 -22.92 19.50
C GLY A 504 -38.63 -22.07 18.22
N HIS A 505 -37.50 -21.41 17.93
CA HIS A 505 -37.28 -20.73 16.65
C HIS A 505 -36.88 -21.74 15.57
N ARG A 506 -37.60 -21.77 14.45
CA ARG A 506 -37.32 -22.63 13.30
C ARG A 506 -36.49 -21.87 12.27
N VAL A 507 -35.35 -22.42 11.88
CA VAL A 507 -34.47 -21.86 10.84
C VAL A 507 -34.50 -22.80 9.64
N ARG A 508 -34.81 -22.24 8.46
CA ARG A 508 -34.85 -22.96 7.20
C ARG A 508 -33.61 -22.66 6.37
N GLY A 509 -33.09 -23.68 5.68
CA GLY A 509 -31.98 -23.54 4.78
C GLY A 509 -31.95 -24.63 3.73
N ARG A 510 -31.15 -24.41 2.69
CA ARG A 510 -30.90 -25.39 1.63
C ARG A 510 -29.52 -26.01 1.81
N ARG A 511 -29.47 -27.34 1.77
CA ARG A 511 -28.25 -28.13 1.91
C ARG A 511 -27.72 -28.52 0.53
N TYR A 512 -26.49 -28.12 0.28
CA TYR A 512 -25.75 -28.33 -0.94
C TYR A 512 -24.64 -29.36 -0.69
N ALA A 513 -24.50 -30.34 -1.58
CA ALA A 513 -23.36 -31.25 -1.54
C ALA A 513 -22.09 -30.52 -2.01
N LEU A 514 -20.96 -30.83 -1.39
CA LEU A 514 -19.65 -30.36 -1.87
C LEU A 514 -19.05 -31.38 -2.83
N ARG A 515 -18.30 -30.91 -3.83
CA ARG A 515 -17.46 -31.78 -4.66
C ARG A 515 -16.41 -32.48 -3.80
N ARG A 516 -15.81 -33.56 -4.29
CA ARG A 516 -14.69 -34.21 -3.58
C ARG A 516 -13.47 -33.30 -3.65
N PHE A 517 -12.80 -33.10 -2.51
CA PHE A 517 -11.53 -32.37 -2.47
C PHE A 517 -10.50 -33.07 -3.37
N THR A 518 -9.75 -32.28 -4.14
CA THR A 518 -8.59 -32.74 -4.91
C THR A 518 -7.42 -33.05 -3.97
N ALA A 519 -6.54 -33.95 -4.39
CA ALA A 519 -5.69 -34.79 -3.53
C ALA A 519 -4.56 -34.09 -2.74
N ASP A 520 -4.49 -32.76 -2.71
CA ASP A 520 -3.35 -32.00 -2.18
C ASP A 520 -3.57 -31.42 -0.77
N CYS A 521 -4.64 -31.82 -0.06
CA CYS A 521 -4.91 -31.34 1.31
C CYS A 521 -4.04 -32.08 2.34
N LEU A 522 -3.46 -31.34 3.28
CA LEU A 522 -2.74 -31.91 4.43
C LEU A 522 -3.71 -32.59 5.41
N ALA A 523 -3.18 -33.48 6.26
CA ALA A 523 -3.96 -34.05 7.35
C ALA A 523 -4.34 -32.94 8.35
N MET A 524 -5.59 -32.92 8.81
CA MET A 524 -6.07 -31.92 9.77
C MET A 524 -5.33 -32.04 11.11
N PRO A 525 -4.98 -30.93 11.75
CA PRO A 525 -4.31 -30.98 13.05
C PRO A 525 -5.27 -31.54 14.11
N ALA A 526 -4.74 -32.36 15.01
CA ALA A 526 -5.53 -33.00 16.06
C ALA A 526 -6.20 -31.97 17.00
N SER A 527 -5.50 -30.87 17.31
CA SER A 527 -6.04 -29.75 18.07
C SER A 527 -5.79 -28.44 17.32
N GLY A 528 -6.79 -27.56 17.32
CA GLY A 528 -6.68 -26.31 16.58
C GLY A 528 -8.01 -25.62 16.35
N LYS A 529 -8.15 -24.92 15.21
CA LYS A 529 -9.43 -24.42 14.72
C LYS A 529 -9.54 -24.47 13.20
N VAL A 530 -10.75 -24.62 12.71
CA VAL A 530 -11.09 -24.49 11.29
C VAL A 530 -11.93 -23.26 11.10
N LEU A 531 -11.62 -22.49 10.06
CA LEU A 531 -12.42 -21.38 9.63
C LEU A 531 -12.91 -21.67 8.22
N ALA A 532 -14.21 -21.49 7.99
CA ALA A 532 -14.82 -21.62 6.69
C ALA A 532 -15.37 -20.26 6.24
N THR A 533 -15.13 -19.91 4.98
CA THR A 533 -15.62 -18.67 4.38
C THR A 533 -16.46 -18.99 3.15
N LEU A 534 -17.67 -18.44 3.10
CA LEU A 534 -18.60 -18.57 1.97
C LEU A 534 -19.33 -17.24 1.76
N ARG A 535 -19.29 -16.69 0.54
CA ARG A 535 -19.95 -15.42 0.17
C ARG A 535 -19.62 -14.26 1.12
N GLY A 536 -18.33 -14.12 1.46
CA GLY A 536 -17.84 -13.08 2.38
C GLY A 536 -18.20 -13.27 3.86
N ARG A 537 -18.96 -14.31 4.23
CA ARG A 537 -19.24 -14.66 5.64
C ARG A 537 -18.28 -15.72 6.13
N ARG A 538 -17.87 -15.61 7.39
CA ARG A 538 -16.91 -16.51 8.04
C ARG A 538 -17.51 -17.16 9.27
N CYS A 539 -17.33 -18.47 9.41
CA CYS A 539 -17.62 -19.20 10.64
C CYS A 539 -16.38 -19.98 11.11
N GLU A 540 -16.30 -20.26 12.40
CA GLU A 540 -15.18 -21.03 12.97
C GLU A 540 -15.66 -22.15 13.89
N ALA A 541 -14.84 -23.18 14.01
CA ALA A 541 -15.01 -24.26 14.98
C ALA A 541 -13.64 -24.69 15.53
N LEU A 542 -13.60 -24.97 16.82
CA LEU A 542 -12.42 -25.57 17.45
C LEU A 542 -12.30 -27.04 17.01
N LEU A 543 -11.08 -27.46 16.73
CA LEU A 543 -10.72 -28.84 16.43
C LEU A 543 -10.32 -29.55 17.71
N ASP A 544 -10.98 -30.66 17.98
CA ASP A 544 -10.60 -31.67 18.96
C ASP A 544 -10.79 -33.05 18.32
N LEU A 545 -9.83 -33.44 17.49
CA LEU A 545 -9.82 -34.70 16.76
C LEU A 545 -8.99 -35.75 17.52
N PRO A 546 -9.29 -37.05 17.36
CA PRO A 546 -8.51 -38.11 18.01
C PRO A 546 -7.02 -38.00 17.68
N ALA A 547 -6.18 -37.95 18.73
CA ALA A 547 -4.75 -37.69 18.65
C ALA A 547 -3.93 -38.93 19.08
N PRO A 548 -3.84 -39.99 18.27
CA PRO A 548 -3.13 -41.21 18.66
C PRO A 548 -1.62 -40.97 18.75
N HIS A 549 -1.01 -41.47 19.83
CA HIS A 549 0.43 -41.38 20.07
C HIS A 549 1.24 -42.54 19.45
N THR A 550 0.57 -43.64 19.08
CA THR A 550 1.17 -44.85 18.47
C THR A 550 0.52 -45.20 17.14
N LYS A 551 1.23 -45.95 16.29
CA LYS A 551 0.70 -46.39 14.98
C LYS A 551 -0.42 -47.41 15.13
N GLU A 552 -0.37 -48.24 16.17
CA GLU A 552 -1.42 -49.20 16.52
C GLU A 552 -2.71 -48.46 16.89
N ALA A 553 -2.65 -47.45 17.77
CA ALA A 553 -3.79 -46.63 18.14
C ALA A 553 -4.36 -45.83 16.95
N ALA A 554 -3.51 -45.37 16.03
CA ALA A 554 -3.94 -44.73 14.78
C ALA A 554 -4.72 -45.70 13.88
N ASN A 555 -4.34 -46.97 13.85
CA ASN A 555 -5.03 -48.00 13.06
C ASN A 555 -6.40 -48.39 13.64
N GLU A 556 -6.59 -48.26 14.97
CA GLU A 556 -7.86 -48.51 15.65
C GLU A 556 -8.83 -47.31 15.63
N ALA A 557 -8.34 -46.10 15.31
CA ALA A 557 -9.18 -44.90 15.22
C ALA A 557 -10.29 -45.02 14.16
N ALA A 558 -11.41 -44.30 14.37
CA ALA A 558 -12.58 -44.31 13.51
C ALA A 558 -12.21 -44.04 12.03
N LYS A 559 -12.85 -44.76 11.10
CA LYS A 559 -12.55 -44.63 9.66
C LYS A 559 -13.02 -43.29 9.06
N VAL A 560 -14.08 -42.71 9.62
CA VAL A 560 -14.73 -41.47 9.15
C VAL A 560 -15.18 -40.65 10.35
N LEU A 561 -14.97 -39.34 10.30
CA LEU A 561 -15.51 -38.36 11.24
C LEU A 561 -16.25 -37.27 10.47
N TRP A 562 -17.22 -36.64 11.14
CA TRP A 562 -17.91 -35.46 10.63
C TRP A 562 -17.61 -34.28 11.53
N LEU A 563 -17.12 -33.20 10.95
CA LEU A 563 -16.86 -31.93 11.62
C LEU A 563 -17.92 -30.94 11.18
N THR A 564 -18.63 -30.35 12.14
CA THR A 564 -19.60 -29.29 11.89
C THR A 564 -18.95 -27.95 12.21
N VAL A 565 -18.98 -27.00 11.27
CA VAL A 565 -18.41 -25.66 11.42
C VAL A 565 -19.51 -24.62 11.23
N GLY A 566 -19.67 -23.75 12.23
CA GLY A 566 -20.69 -22.70 12.27
C GLY A 566 -22.06 -23.15 12.74
N ILE A 567 -22.93 -22.16 12.95
CA ILE A 567 -24.32 -22.30 13.40
C ILE A 567 -25.23 -21.55 12.42
N LEU A 568 -26.24 -22.25 11.87
CA LEU A 568 -27.05 -21.75 10.74
C LEU A 568 -27.77 -20.43 11.08
N ALA A 569 -28.27 -20.34 12.32
CA ALA A 569 -29.00 -19.19 12.84
C ALA A 569 -28.10 -17.95 13.09
N GLN A 570 -26.81 -18.17 13.33
CA GLN A 570 -25.87 -17.11 13.73
C GLN A 570 -24.99 -16.67 12.55
N ASP A 571 -24.41 -17.62 11.84
CA ASP A 571 -23.41 -17.38 10.80
C ASP A 571 -24.04 -17.30 9.40
N GLY A 572 -25.29 -17.74 9.27
CA GLY A 572 -26.04 -17.79 8.01
C GLY A 572 -25.73 -19.02 7.16
N PHE A 573 -24.71 -19.81 7.48
CA PHE A 573 -24.46 -21.13 6.89
C PHE A 573 -23.81 -22.09 7.91
N VAL A 574 -23.92 -23.40 7.66
CA VAL A 574 -23.26 -24.46 8.42
C VAL A 574 -22.57 -25.39 7.46
N LEU A 575 -21.33 -25.71 7.75
CA LEU A 575 -20.54 -26.66 6.99
C LEU A 575 -20.46 -28.00 7.75
N GLN A 576 -20.78 -29.10 7.07
CA GLN A 576 -20.55 -30.46 7.54
C GLN A 576 -19.44 -31.09 6.71
N LEU A 577 -18.22 -31.07 7.23
CA LEU A 577 -17.03 -31.59 6.59
C LEU A 577 -16.83 -33.06 6.94
N LYS A 578 -16.71 -33.91 5.93
CA LYS A 578 -16.40 -35.34 6.07
C LYS A 578 -14.89 -35.53 6.08
N LEU A 579 -14.39 -36.04 7.20
CA LEU A 579 -13.00 -36.41 7.37
C LEU A 579 -12.85 -37.94 7.23
N ARG A 580 -11.86 -38.40 6.49
CA ARG A 580 -11.55 -39.83 6.34
C ARG A 580 -10.13 -40.12 6.83
N LYS A 581 -9.99 -41.25 7.51
CA LYS A 581 -8.68 -41.74 7.93
C LYS A 581 -7.81 -42.12 6.72
N GLY A 582 -6.57 -41.63 6.67
CA GLY A 582 -5.57 -42.00 5.67
C GLY A 582 -5.19 -43.49 5.75
N ALA A 583 -4.70 -44.05 4.64
CA ALA A 583 -4.33 -45.48 4.56
C ALA A 583 -3.06 -45.84 5.36
N ALA A 584 -2.20 -44.86 5.64
CA ALA A 584 -1.02 -45.00 6.48
C ALA A 584 -0.84 -43.73 7.34
N ALA A 585 -0.45 -43.90 8.61
CA ALA A 585 -0.06 -42.79 9.47
C ALA A 585 1.36 -42.32 9.08
N THR A 586 1.43 -41.39 8.12
CA THR A 586 2.68 -40.94 7.49
C THR A 586 3.36 -39.80 8.25
N GLU A 587 2.60 -38.93 8.93
CA GLU A 587 3.15 -37.71 9.54
C GLU A 587 2.86 -37.65 11.04
N LYS A 588 3.93 -37.65 11.84
CA LYS A 588 3.88 -37.44 13.29
C LYS A 588 4.24 -35.99 13.57
N ASP A 589 3.36 -35.29 14.27
CA ASP A 589 3.59 -33.93 14.72
C ASP A 589 4.89 -33.86 15.54
N ARG A 590 5.84 -33.04 15.10
CA ARG A 590 7.17 -32.91 15.75
C ARG A 590 7.09 -32.25 17.14
N HIS A 591 6.03 -31.50 17.43
CA HIS A 591 5.86 -30.74 18.66
C HIS A 591 4.91 -31.45 19.65
N ALA A 592 3.78 -31.96 19.17
CA ALA A 592 2.77 -32.61 20.00
C ALA A 592 2.95 -34.14 20.12
N GLY A 593 3.78 -34.75 19.26
CA GLY A 593 4.08 -36.18 19.32
C GLY A 593 2.90 -37.10 18.98
N VAL A 594 1.89 -36.58 18.27
CA VAL A 594 0.67 -37.28 17.84
C VAL A 594 0.63 -37.43 16.32
N TYR A 595 -0.14 -38.40 15.82
CA TYR A 595 -0.33 -38.57 14.37
C TYR A 595 -1.58 -37.83 13.87
N HIS A 596 -1.41 -36.97 12.86
CA HIS A 596 -2.53 -36.36 12.14
C HIS A 596 -2.99 -37.35 11.06
N ILE A 597 -4.16 -37.96 11.26
CA ILE A 597 -4.60 -39.11 10.46
C ILE A 597 -5.86 -38.86 9.62
N TYR A 598 -6.51 -37.72 9.78
CA TYR A 598 -7.79 -37.40 9.17
C TYR A 598 -7.64 -36.37 8.06
N TYR A 599 -8.13 -36.71 6.87
CA TYR A 599 -8.10 -35.86 5.68
C TYR A 599 -9.51 -35.44 5.28
N PRO A 600 -9.72 -34.18 4.87
CA PRO A 600 -11.00 -33.76 4.30
C PRO A 600 -11.24 -34.46 2.95
N VAL A 601 -12.39 -35.11 2.80
CA VAL A 601 -12.71 -35.89 1.57
C VAL A 601 -14.03 -35.50 0.88
N GLY A 602 -14.84 -34.69 1.54
CA GLY A 602 -16.04 -34.07 0.97
C GLY A 602 -16.89 -33.48 2.08
N GLY A 603 -18.13 -33.12 1.77
CA GLY A 603 -19.04 -32.62 2.80
C GLY A 603 -20.34 -32.11 2.22
N ALA A 604 -21.07 -31.37 3.05
CA ALA A 604 -22.22 -30.60 2.63
C ALA A 604 -22.20 -29.24 3.32
N VAL A 605 -22.71 -28.23 2.65
CA VAL A 605 -22.92 -26.89 3.22
C VAL A 605 -24.41 -26.58 3.22
N THR A 606 -24.94 -26.17 4.37
CA THR A 606 -26.32 -25.72 4.51
C THR A 606 -26.32 -24.21 4.59
N ILE A 607 -27.00 -23.54 3.67
CA ILE A 607 -27.10 -22.08 3.60
C ILE A 607 -28.49 -21.68 4.07
N SER A 608 -28.59 -20.71 4.97
CA SER A 608 -29.87 -20.20 5.46
C SER A 608 -30.63 -19.50 4.34
N GLN A 609 -31.96 -19.56 4.39
CA GLN A 609 -32.79 -18.92 3.38
C GLN A 609 -32.54 -17.40 3.29
N GLU A 610 -32.26 -16.74 4.43
CA GLU A 610 -31.89 -15.32 4.49
C GLU A 610 -30.57 -15.01 3.77
N MET A 611 -29.59 -15.93 3.82
CA MET A 611 -28.30 -15.79 3.15
C MET A 611 -28.38 -16.11 1.65
N GLU A 612 -29.30 -16.98 1.23
CA GLU A 612 -29.58 -17.20 -0.19
C GLU A 612 -30.29 -16.02 -0.84
N GLU A 613 -31.30 -15.45 -0.16
CA GLU A 613 -32.06 -14.30 -0.66
C GLU A 613 -31.22 -13.01 -0.67
N GLY A 614 -30.15 -12.96 0.12
CA GLY A 614 -29.15 -11.88 0.11
C GLY A 614 -28.08 -12.00 -0.98
N GLY A 615 -27.92 -13.16 -1.63
CA GLY A 615 -26.95 -13.40 -2.71
C GLY A 615 -27.48 -13.12 -4.13
N ALA A 616 -28.79 -12.97 -4.28
CA ALA A 616 -29.43 -12.57 -5.54
C ALA A 616 -29.77 -11.05 -5.58
N LYS A 617 -28.96 -10.21 -4.93
CA LYS A 617 -29.15 -8.75 -4.87
C LYS A 617 -27.91 -7.99 -5.26
#